data_AF-A0A958D8U1-F1
#
_entry.id   AF-A0A958D8U1-F1
#
_cell.length_a   1.000
_cell.length_b   1.000
_cell.length_c   1.000
_cell.angle_alpha   90.00
_cell.angle_beta   90.00
_cell.angle_gamma   90.00
#
_symmetry.space_group_name_H-M   'P 1'
#
loop_
_entity.id
_entity.type
_entity.pdbx_description
1 polymer ?
#
loop_
_entity_poly.entity_id
_entity_poly.type
_entity_poly.pdbx_seq_one_letter_code
_entity_poly.pdbx_strand_id
1 'polypeptide(L)' 'MTRIRYTNTVVCDGCGVEITWTPVLKGEEFFCCQLCAQGLPCECDFPPEEDKAKQVEPVAMLSY' A
#
# COMPACT_ATOMS: atom_id res chain seq x y z
N MET A 1 17.76 -22.43 10.82
CA MET A 1 16.94 -22.00 9.66
C MET A 1 16.11 -20.81 10.08
N THR A 2 16.55 -19.58 9.79
CA THR A 2 15.75 -18.38 10.06
C THR A 2 15.43 -17.75 8.72
N ARG A 3 14.19 -17.93 8.24
CA ARG A 3 13.69 -17.22 7.05
C ARG A 3 13.41 -15.79 7.49
N ILE A 4 14.35 -14.89 7.27
CA ILE A 4 14.11 -13.45 7.41
C ILE A 4 13.13 -13.07 6.30
N ARG A 5 11.88 -12.78 6.67
CA ARG A 5 10.89 -12.16 5.78
C ARG A 5 11.27 -10.67 5.71
N TYR A 6 12.05 -10.30 4.71
CA TYR A 6 12.33 -8.89 4.42
C TYR A 6 11.11 -8.31 3.70
N THR A 7 10.10 -7.87 4.45
CA THR A 7 9.02 -7.03 3.93
C THR A 7 9.58 -5.63 3.78
N ASN A 8 10.14 -5.31 2.60
CA ASN A 8 10.63 -3.97 2.25
C ASN A 8 9.48 -3.02 1.95
N THR A 9 8.51 -3.00 2.85
CA THR A 9 7.35 -2.16 2.77
C THR A 9 7.71 -0.82 3.39
N VAL A 10 7.73 0.24 2.58
CA VAL A 10 7.92 1.59 3.08
C VAL A 10 6.55 2.11 3.49
N VAL A 11 6.39 2.52 4.75
CA VAL A 11 5.12 3.04 5.28
C VAL A 11 5.29 4.53 5.53
N CYS A 12 4.24 5.31 5.25
CA CYS A 12 4.23 6.74 5.51
C CYS A 12 4.16 7.01 7.02
N ASP A 13 5.13 7.74 7.58
CA ASP A 13 5.12 8.19 8.97
C ASP A 13 4.00 9.21 9.28
N GLY A 14 3.46 9.87 8.23
CA GLY A 14 2.40 10.88 8.39
C GLY A 14 0.97 10.31 8.40
N CYS A 15 0.67 9.35 7.52
CA CYS A 15 -0.69 8.81 7.37
C CYS A 15 -0.79 7.29 7.54
N GLY A 16 0.33 6.57 7.64
CA GLY A 16 0.36 5.12 7.85
C GLY A 16 0.08 4.28 6.60
N VAL A 17 -0.02 4.89 5.40
CA VAL A 17 -0.23 4.15 4.15
C VAL A 17 1.05 3.45 3.69
N GLU A 18 0.90 2.25 3.13
CA GLU A 18 1.98 1.56 2.42
C GLU A 18 2.31 2.31 1.11
N ILE A 19 3.53 2.80 1.04
CA ILE A 19 4.06 3.55 -0.10
C ILE A 19 4.59 2.54 -1.13
N THR A 20 3.87 2.41 -2.23
CA THR A 20 4.29 1.59 -3.39
C THR A 20 5.00 2.40 -4.47
N TRP A 21 5.12 3.72 -4.28
CA TRP A 21 5.77 4.67 -5.19
C TRP A 21 6.98 5.36 -4.55
N THR A 22 7.59 6.34 -5.23
CA THR A 22 8.73 7.10 -4.69
C THR A 22 8.28 7.99 -3.51
N PRO A 23 8.72 7.73 -2.26
CA PRO A 23 8.35 8.53 -1.11
C PRO A 23 9.04 9.90 -1.12
N VAL A 24 8.42 10.86 -0.45
CA VAL A 24 9.03 12.12 -0.05
C VAL A 24 9.85 11.88 1.21
N LEU A 25 11.16 12.08 1.12
CA LEU A 25 12.07 12.01 2.25
C LEU A 25 12.17 13.36 2.94
N LYS A 26 11.95 13.41 4.26
CA LYS A 26 12.19 14.60 5.06
C LYS A 26 12.96 14.18 6.32
N GLY A 27 14.28 14.42 6.31
CA GLY A 27 15.16 13.92 7.36
C GLY A 27 15.34 12.40 7.25
N GLU A 28 14.94 11.68 8.29
CA GLU A 28 15.00 10.21 8.38
C GLU A 28 13.62 9.55 8.21
N GLU A 29 12.57 10.34 7.97
CA GLU A 29 11.18 9.89 7.86
C GLU A 29 10.73 9.78 6.39
N PHE A 30 9.87 8.79 6.12
CA PHE A 30 9.31 8.56 4.79
C PHE A 30 7.86 9.02 4.72
N PHE A 31 7.55 9.86 3.75
CA PHE A 31 6.21 10.41 3.57
C PHE A 31 5.65 10.04 2.20
N CYS A 32 4.37 9.71 2.13
CA CYS A 32 3.70 9.38 0.86
C CYS A 32 3.54 10.62 -0.04
N CYS A 33 3.51 11.83 0.56
CA CYS A 33 3.39 13.10 -0.14
C CYS A 33 3.84 14.30 0.70
N GLN A 34 4.00 15.46 0.06
CA GLN A 34 4.53 16.67 0.70
C GLN A 34 3.59 17.26 1.78
N LEU A 35 2.30 16.94 1.74
CA LEU A 35 1.35 17.33 2.79
C LEU A 35 1.63 16.59 4.10
N CYS A 36 1.83 15.27 4.04
CA CYS A 36 2.25 14.47 5.20
C CYS A 36 3.57 14.98 5.78
N ALA A 37 4.53 15.31 4.91
CA ALA A 37 5.81 15.89 5.33
C ALA A 37 5.66 17.26 6.03
N GLN A 38 4.55 17.97 5.81
CA GLN A 38 4.24 19.25 6.47
C GLN A 38 3.34 19.10 7.71
N GLY A 39 2.88 17.87 8.02
CA GLY A 39 1.89 17.63 9.07
C GLY A 39 0.47 18.09 8.69
N LEU A 40 0.21 18.25 7.39
CA LEU A 40 -1.10 18.59 6.85
C LEU A 40 -1.92 17.33 6.56
N PRO A 41 -3.27 17.44 6.52
CA PRO A 41 -4.12 16.31 6.15
C PRO A 41 -3.70 15.71 4.82
N CYS A 42 -3.49 14.40 4.83
CA CYS A 42 -3.11 13.64 3.66
C CYS A 42 -4.31 13.48 2.72
N GLU A 43 -4.16 13.96 1.49
CA GLU A 43 -5.13 13.74 0.40
C GLU A 43 -4.68 12.63 -0.55
N CYS A 44 -3.63 11.90 -0.17
CA CYS A 44 -3.09 10.78 -0.91
C CYS A 44 -3.99 9.56 -0.61
N ASP A 45 -5.21 9.65 -1.13
CA ASP A 45 -6.28 8.67 -1.10
C ASP A 45 -5.78 7.41 -1.80
N PHE A 46 -5.38 6.39 -1.04
CA PHE A 46 -5.37 5.04 -1.56
C PHE A 46 -6.74 4.45 -1.27
N PRO A 47 -7.43 3.89 -2.29
CA PRO A 47 -8.77 3.39 -2.12
C PRO A 47 -8.78 2.36 -0.98
N PRO A 48 -9.80 2.37 -0.11
CA PRO A 48 -9.98 1.26 0.82
C PRO A 48 -9.91 -0.01 -0.02
N GLU A 49 -9.10 -0.97 0.44
CA GLU A 49 -9.06 -2.29 -0.17
C GLU A 49 -10.51 -2.81 -0.21
N GLU A 50 -11.19 -2.64 -1.34
CA GLU A 50 -12.43 -3.34 -1.61
C GLU A 50 -12.05 -4.81 -1.72
N ASP A 51 -12.13 -5.44 -0.56
CA ASP A 51 -12.43 -6.83 -0.31
C ASP A 51 -11.97 -7.76 -1.43
N LYS A 52 -10.75 -8.26 -1.25
CA LYS A 52 -10.14 -9.29 -2.09
C LYS A 52 -10.86 -10.64 -1.87
N ALA A 53 -12.14 -10.73 -2.21
CA ALA A 53 -12.93 -11.96 -2.18
C ALA A 53 -13.81 -12.11 -3.44
N LYS A 54 -13.19 -12.10 -4.62
CA LYS A 54 -13.75 -12.87 -5.74
C LYS A 54 -12.70 -13.34 -6.74
N GLN A 55 -11.83 -14.24 -6.29
CA GLN A 55 -11.33 -15.29 -7.19
C GLN A 55 -12.51 -16.21 -7.50
N VAL A 56 -13.30 -15.91 -8.55
CA VAL A 56 -14.05 -16.95 -9.24
C VAL A 56 -13.23 -17.29 -10.46
N GLU A 57 -12.55 -18.41 -10.37
CA GLU A 57 -11.80 -19.00 -11.46
C GLU A 57 -12.76 -19.35 -12.63
N PRO A 58 -12.32 -19.24 -13.88
CA PRO A 58 -13.15 -19.50 -15.05
C PRO A 58 -13.28 -21.02 -15.26
N VAL A 59 -14.49 -21.57 -15.16
CA VAL A 59 -14.79 -22.85 -15.81
C VAL A 59 -15.84 -22.63 -16.90
N ALA A 60 -15.34 -22.29 -18.08
CA ALA A 60 -16.05 -22.67 -19.29
C ALA A 60 -16.03 -24.20 -19.40
N MET A 61 -17.13 -24.74 -19.92
CA MET A 61 -17.38 -26.13 -20.33
C MET A 61 -17.86 -27.09 -19.23
N LEU A 62 -19.17 -27.43 -19.24
CA LEU A 62 -19.67 -28.56 -20.04
C LEU A 62 -21.19 -28.75 -19.89
N SER A 63 -21.84 -28.84 -21.05
CA SER A 63 -22.91 -29.80 -21.41
C SER A 63 -24.30 -29.67 -20.77
N TYR A 64 -25.25 -29.19 -21.58
CA TYR A 64 -26.59 -29.78 -21.68
C TYR A 64 -26.88 -30.12 -23.14
#